data_AF-D6YST6-F1
#
_entry.id   AF-D6YST6-F1
#
_cell.length_a   1.000
_cell.length_b   1.000
_cell.length_c   1.000
_cell.angle_alpha   90.00
_cell.angle_beta   90.00
_cell.angle_gamma   90.00
#
_symmetry.space_group_name_H-M   'P 1'
#
loop_
_entity.id
_entity.type
_entity.pdbx_description
1 polymer ?
#
loop_
_entity_poly.entity_id
_entity_poly.type
_entity_poly.pdbx_seq_one_letter_code
_entity_poly.pdbx_strand_id
1 'polypeptide(L)'
;MIIASCIYSKDWNNLFPAFETPREKYHLALNETSSLTDLVFSSIREKKNPSSEELQILRSPTRLITESKEKIEDHIDKRIALFFQQLIVTYRVPFHFEIGKTQHQAPSTPTLSKVPFNSAHSATIPCLYAYHLDDWKKWEADPQNTPKPAPFVYLKGSDTYNHHNATIGLIKLVNTADIILDGTSQSADKLRIKSIGIIERSARGEIDPREGLKKFLTQAKKILIRQIISPDEKEEYRQILNIYLSRVENAIEQSKDESFFDQLINVKIDHESREASALRTLIYRNRFHIIRESQEMQSVIAKKIHDVAASIIGIGRKPANFDFVMKKKILSLSSSQGKKQLSRYFGVSLEQITHDLQGKRFAAAERKINEEEHKQKFDTLMRDIRTLCRDLVRREMAYRAQVTKDLRNHKRWRQKDLVAEYRKVYADGPMSQPTVSRLENTIKPIERQLAHRLASIFNVDPGFFFPAIFTSVE
;
A
#
# COMPACT_ATOMS: atom_id res chain seq x y z
N MET A 1 -34.36 17.64 -7.50
CA MET A 1 -33.75 17.51 -8.84
C MET A 1 -32.80 18.69 -9.01
N ILE A 2 -31.58 18.46 -9.51
CA ILE A 2 -30.35 19.30 -9.41
C ILE A 2 -29.53 19.03 -8.12
N ILE A 3 -29.05 17.79 -8.00
CA ILE A 3 -27.75 17.44 -7.40
C ILE A 3 -27.15 16.37 -8.31
N ALA A 4 -26.50 16.79 -9.39
CA ALA A 4 -25.89 15.88 -10.36
C ALA A 4 -24.66 16.46 -11.10
N SER A 5 -24.03 17.54 -10.61
CA SER A 5 -23.07 18.30 -11.44
C SER A 5 -21.71 18.61 -10.80
N CYS A 6 -21.17 17.79 -9.88
CA CYS A 6 -19.81 18.02 -9.35
C CYS A 6 -18.87 16.81 -9.31
N ILE A 7 -19.15 15.70 -10.03
CA ILE A 7 -18.27 14.50 -9.99
C ILE A 7 -17.64 14.12 -11.35
N TYR A 8 -17.96 14.84 -12.43
CA TYR A 8 -17.32 14.62 -13.74
C TYR A 8 -16.73 15.93 -14.25
N SER A 9 -15.58 16.34 -13.72
CA SER A 9 -14.79 17.38 -14.39
C SER A 9 -14.22 16.79 -15.68
N LYS A 10 -14.61 17.36 -16.82
CA LYS A 10 -14.26 17.03 -18.21
C LYS A 10 -12.76 17.08 -18.56
N ASP A 11 -11.86 17.01 -17.59
CA ASP A 11 -10.40 17.01 -17.76
C ASP A 11 -9.75 15.63 -17.51
N TRP A 12 -10.54 14.55 -17.43
CA TRP A 12 -10.00 13.19 -17.37
C TRP A 12 -9.04 12.93 -18.53
N ASN A 13 -9.39 13.34 -19.76
CA ASN A 13 -8.62 13.10 -20.99
C ASN A 13 -7.19 13.69 -21.01
N ASN A 14 -6.90 14.69 -20.17
CA ASN A 14 -5.59 15.35 -20.12
C ASN A 14 -4.65 14.78 -19.04
N LEU A 15 -5.12 13.87 -18.18
CA LEU A 15 -4.34 13.21 -17.13
C LEU A 15 -3.91 11.76 -17.49
N PHE A 16 -4.50 11.16 -18.53
CA PHE A 16 -4.26 9.76 -18.92
C PHE A 16 -2.81 9.40 -19.31
N PRO A 17 -2.00 10.26 -19.96
CA PRO A 17 -0.63 9.87 -20.33
C PRO A 17 0.32 9.68 -19.14
N ALA A 18 -0.10 10.03 -17.92
CA ALA A 18 0.71 9.98 -16.69
C ALA A 18 0.51 8.69 -15.86
N PHE A 19 -0.38 7.77 -16.25
CA PHE A 19 -0.61 6.51 -15.53
C PHE A 19 0.00 5.29 -16.22
N GLU A 20 0.51 5.48 -17.42
CA GLU A 20 0.97 4.42 -18.30
C GLU A 20 2.50 4.43 -18.35
N THR A 21 3.11 3.34 -17.89
CA THR A 21 4.54 3.10 -18.12
C THR A 21 4.67 1.85 -18.98
N PRO A 22 4.99 1.99 -20.29
CA PRO A 22 5.15 0.86 -21.19
C PRO A 22 6.28 -0.09 -20.76
N ARG A 23 6.06 -1.39 -20.96
CA ARG A 23 6.92 -2.52 -20.57
C ARG A 23 8.38 -2.43 -21.05
N GLU A 24 8.64 -1.72 -22.15
CA GLU A 24 9.89 -1.80 -22.91
C GLU A 24 10.98 -0.82 -22.43
N LYS A 25 10.67 0.10 -21.51
CA LYS A 25 11.58 1.23 -21.21
C LYS A 25 12.40 1.14 -19.92
N TYR A 26 12.45 0.01 -19.19
CA TYR A 26 13.22 -0.03 -17.95
C TYR A 26 13.98 -1.34 -17.64
N HIS A 27 15.30 -1.18 -17.50
CA HIS A 27 16.16 -2.07 -16.73
C HIS A 27 16.26 -1.59 -15.27
N LEU A 28 16.20 -2.56 -14.35
CA LEU A 28 15.88 -2.44 -12.92
C LEU A 28 17.11 -2.18 -12.02
N ALA A 29 16.89 -1.51 -10.88
CA ALA A 29 17.75 -1.62 -9.70
C ALA A 29 16.94 -1.54 -8.38
N LEU A 30 17.18 -2.54 -7.53
CA LEU A 30 17.05 -2.66 -6.07
C LEU A 30 15.77 -2.11 -5.39
N ASN A 31 14.87 -3.03 -5.05
CA ASN A 31 13.93 -2.85 -3.95
C ASN A 31 14.70 -2.77 -2.63
N GLU A 32 14.71 -1.59 -2.01
CA GLU A 32 15.02 -1.40 -0.60
C GLU A 32 13.72 -1.06 0.14
N THR A 33 12.75 -1.97 0.07
CA THR A 33 11.66 -1.98 1.04
C THR A 33 12.19 -2.53 2.35
N SER A 34 11.61 -2.08 3.48
CA SER A 34 11.85 -2.63 4.82
C SER A 34 11.52 -4.12 4.81
N SER A 35 12.52 -4.90 4.41
CA SER A 35 12.50 -6.34 4.58
C SER A 35 12.53 -6.51 6.09
N LEU A 36 11.39 -6.92 6.66
CA LEU A 36 11.38 -7.63 7.92
C LEU A 36 12.42 -8.73 7.73
N THR A 37 13.59 -8.50 8.31
CA THR A 37 14.67 -9.45 8.30
C THR A 37 14.26 -10.44 9.38
N ASP A 38 14.30 -11.73 9.09
CA ASP A 38 14.17 -12.73 10.14
C ASP A 38 15.36 -12.54 11.11
N LEU A 39 15.07 -11.83 12.21
CA LEU A 39 16.00 -11.56 13.30
C LEU A 39 16.16 -12.77 14.20
N VAL A 40 15.34 -13.83 14.05
CA VAL A 40 15.45 -15.04 14.88
C VAL A 40 16.84 -15.64 14.78
N PHE A 41 17.48 -15.52 13.60
CA PHE A 41 18.83 -16.02 13.36
C PHE A 41 19.86 -14.90 13.13
N SER A 42 19.57 -13.63 13.46
CA SER A 42 20.53 -12.52 13.24
C SER A 42 21.83 -12.73 14.02
N SER A 43 21.73 -13.19 15.27
CA SER A 43 22.88 -13.52 16.12
C SER A 43 23.74 -14.66 15.56
N ILE A 44 23.15 -15.60 14.82
CA ILE A 44 23.87 -16.67 14.12
C ILE A 44 24.48 -16.14 12.80
N ARG A 45 23.81 -15.22 12.11
CA ARG A 45 24.30 -14.56 10.88
C ARG A 45 25.54 -13.72 11.11
N GLU A 46 25.64 -13.08 12.27
CA GLU A 46 26.76 -12.20 12.64
C GLU A 46 27.98 -12.99 13.16
N LYS A 47 27.79 -14.27 13.52
CA LYS A 47 28.88 -15.14 14.00
C LYS A 47 29.70 -15.66 12.83
N LYS A 48 31.03 -15.43 12.91
CA LYS A 48 32.01 -16.00 11.97
C LYS A 48 32.07 -17.54 12.05
N ASN A 49 31.85 -18.11 13.23
CA ASN A 49 31.82 -19.56 13.50
C ASN A 49 30.64 -19.91 14.43
N PRO A 50 29.47 -20.30 13.89
CA PRO A 50 28.37 -20.85 14.69
C PRO A 50 28.75 -22.18 15.37
N SER A 51 28.18 -22.45 16.54
CA SER A 51 28.35 -23.72 17.26
C SER A 51 27.71 -24.91 16.50
N SER A 52 28.13 -26.13 16.84
CA SER A 52 27.55 -27.36 16.27
C SER A 52 26.04 -27.48 16.50
N GLU A 53 25.55 -27.00 17.64
CA GLU A 53 24.13 -26.98 17.99
C GLU A 53 23.34 -25.96 17.16
N GLU A 54 23.87 -24.75 16.97
CA GLU A 54 23.29 -23.73 16.09
C GLU A 54 23.22 -24.22 14.63
N LEU A 55 24.26 -24.93 14.15
CA LEU A 55 24.24 -25.55 12.83
C LEU A 55 23.24 -26.70 12.72
N GLN A 56 22.99 -27.46 13.80
CA GLN A 56 21.95 -28.49 13.82
C GLN A 56 20.55 -27.89 13.74
N ILE A 57 20.30 -26.77 14.42
CA ILE A 57 19.03 -26.03 14.31
C ILE A 57 18.80 -25.63 12.86
N LEU A 58 19.78 -25.02 12.21
CA LEU A 58 19.67 -24.59 10.82
C LEU A 58 19.52 -25.76 9.82
N ARG A 59 19.91 -26.98 10.19
CA ARG A 59 19.80 -28.18 9.33
C ARG A 59 18.51 -28.97 9.54
N SER A 60 17.73 -28.68 10.58
CA SER A 60 16.48 -29.36 10.89
C SER A 60 15.28 -28.51 10.43
N PRO A 61 14.55 -28.92 9.37
CA PRO A 61 13.36 -28.18 8.91
C PRO A 61 12.33 -27.93 10.01
N THR A 62 12.04 -28.95 10.83
CA THR A 62 11.07 -28.86 11.93
C THR A 62 11.50 -27.88 13.01
N ARG A 63 12.78 -27.88 13.42
CA ARG A 63 13.29 -26.90 14.39
C ARG A 63 13.27 -25.49 13.79
N LEU A 64 13.70 -25.33 12.54
CA LEU A 64 13.62 -24.04 11.83
C LEU A 64 12.20 -23.46 11.83
N ILE A 65 11.20 -24.27 11.50
CA ILE A 65 9.79 -23.85 11.47
C ILE A 65 9.32 -23.48 12.88
N THR A 66 9.69 -24.28 13.89
CA THR A 66 9.30 -24.04 15.29
C THR A 66 9.86 -22.71 15.82
N GLU A 67 11.15 -22.46 15.62
CA GLU A 67 11.82 -21.22 16.03
C GLU A 67 11.32 -20.01 15.23
N SER A 68 10.96 -20.20 13.96
CA SER A 68 10.46 -19.11 13.09
C SER A 68 8.94 -18.92 13.17
N LYS A 69 8.23 -19.64 14.06
CA LYS A 69 6.76 -19.72 14.04
C LYS A 69 6.10 -18.34 14.08
N GLU A 70 6.51 -17.47 14.99
CA GLU A 70 5.98 -16.10 15.11
C GLU A 70 6.15 -15.32 13.80
N LYS A 71 7.31 -15.44 13.14
CA LYS A 71 7.56 -14.76 11.86
C LYS A 71 6.75 -15.35 10.69
N ILE A 72 6.42 -16.63 10.75
CA ILE A 72 5.51 -17.29 9.80
C ILE A 72 4.06 -16.80 10.03
N GLU A 73 3.65 -16.62 11.28
CA GLU A 73 2.35 -16.05 11.65
C GLU A 73 2.23 -14.58 11.21
N ASP A 74 3.24 -13.75 11.52
CA ASP A 74 3.33 -12.35 11.07
C ASP A 74 3.23 -12.25 9.54
N HIS A 75 3.85 -13.19 8.83
CA HIS A 75 3.86 -13.22 7.37
C HIS A 75 2.46 -13.41 6.79
N ILE A 76 1.69 -14.38 7.28
CA ILE A 76 0.34 -14.65 6.78
C ILE A 76 -0.65 -13.55 7.20
N ASP A 77 -0.50 -12.98 8.40
CA ASP A 77 -1.30 -11.83 8.84
C ASP A 77 -1.05 -10.61 7.94
N LYS A 78 0.22 -10.36 7.58
CA LYS A 78 0.59 -9.30 6.63
C LYS A 78 0.00 -9.57 5.24
N ARG A 79 -0.04 -10.82 4.77
CA ARG A 79 -0.69 -11.18 3.50
C ARG A 79 -2.17 -10.82 3.49
N ILE A 80 -2.88 -11.10 4.58
CA ILE A 80 -4.31 -10.77 4.76
C ILE A 80 -4.50 -9.24 4.69
N ALA A 81 -3.70 -8.49 5.45
CA ALA A 81 -3.76 -7.03 5.47
C ALA A 81 -3.44 -6.41 4.09
N LEU A 82 -2.40 -6.90 3.41
CA LEU A 82 -2.01 -6.42 2.09
C LEU A 82 -3.05 -6.74 1.02
N PHE A 83 -3.74 -7.88 1.10
CA PHE A 83 -4.85 -8.19 0.21
C PHE A 83 -6.04 -7.24 0.44
N PHE A 84 -6.39 -6.94 1.70
CA PHE A 84 -7.42 -5.95 2.01
C PHE A 84 -7.06 -4.55 1.49
N GLN A 85 -5.81 -4.13 1.64
CA GLN A 85 -5.31 -2.88 1.05
C GLN A 85 -5.44 -2.89 -0.48
N GLN A 86 -5.15 -4.02 -1.14
CA GLN A 86 -5.32 -4.17 -2.58
C GLN A 86 -6.79 -4.00 -2.98
N LEU A 87 -7.73 -4.60 -2.24
CA LEU A 87 -9.17 -4.42 -2.48
C LEU A 87 -9.62 -2.96 -2.32
N ILE A 88 -9.08 -2.23 -1.34
CA ILE A 88 -9.40 -0.81 -1.13
C ILE A 88 -8.98 0.02 -2.34
N VAL A 89 -7.74 -0.13 -2.80
CA VAL A 89 -7.23 0.68 -3.92
C VAL A 89 -7.87 0.30 -5.25
N THR A 90 -8.31 -0.94 -5.42
CA THR A 90 -9.02 -1.38 -6.62
C THR A 90 -10.53 -1.21 -6.52
N TYR A 91 -11.11 -0.75 -5.41
CA TYR A 91 -12.58 -0.68 -5.28
C TYR A 91 -13.18 0.39 -6.19
N ARG A 92 -14.16 0.02 -7.02
CA ARG A 92 -14.88 0.93 -7.95
C ARG A 92 -13.94 1.78 -8.81
N VAL A 93 -13.16 1.11 -9.64
CA VAL A 93 -12.20 1.74 -10.57
C VAL A 93 -12.48 1.25 -12.00
N PRO A 94 -12.21 2.08 -13.02
CA PRO A 94 -12.54 1.76 -14.41
C PRO A 94 -11.47 0.87 -15.08
N PHE A 95 -10.96 -0.14 -14.35
CA PHE A 95 -9.89 -1.00 -14.82
C PHE A 95 -10.30 -2.47 -14.79
N HIS A 96 -9.78 -3.23 -15.75
CA HIS A 96 -9.67 -4.68 -15.66
C HIS A 96 -8.26 -5.03 -15.17
N PHE A 97 -8.16 -5.98 -14.27
CA PHE A 97 -6.94 -6.40 -13.61
C PHE A 97 -6.53 -7.82 -13.99
N GLU A 98 -5.25 -7.99 -14.26
CA GLU A 98 -4.60 -9.30 -14.44
C GLU A 98 -3.42 -9.47 -13.48
N ILE A 99 -3.03 -10.72 -13.26
CA ILE A 99 -1.81 -11.05 -12.51
C ILE A 99 -0.61 -10.68 -13.38
N GLY A 100 0.17 -9.69 -12.92
CA GLY A 100 1.43 -9.35 -13.55
C GLY A 100 2.52 -10.39 -13.29
N LYS A 101 3.53 -10.41 -14.17
CA LYS A 101 4.81 -11.05 -13.84
C LYS A 101 5.44 -10.27 -12.68
N THR A 102 6.10 -10.95 -11.76
CA THR A 102 6.84 -10.30 -10.67
C THR A 102 7.95 -9.46 -11.27
N GLN A 103 7.72 -8.16 -11.38
CA GLN A 103 8.73 -7.17 -11.72
C GLN A 103 9.20 -6.60 -10.39
N HIS A 104 10.50 -6.43 -10.18
CA HIS A 104 11.08 -5.92 -8.92
C HIS A 104 11.08 -6.94 -7.76
N GLN A 105 11.90 -8.01 -7.88
CA GLN A 105 12.23 -8.83 -6.71
C GLN A 105 13.35 -8.13 -5.91
N ALA A 106 13.23 -8.13 -4.58
CA ALA A 106 14.36 -7.79 -3.74
C ALA A 106 15.49 -8.81 -3.96
N PRO A 107 16.76 -8.42 -3.77
CA PRO A 107 17.86 -9.37 -3.83
C PRO A 107 17.63 -10.55 -2.88
N SER A 108 18.05 -11.74 -3.31
CA SER A 108 17.99 -12.93 -2.47
C SER A 108 18.79 -12.70 -1.19
N THR A 109 18.24 -13.11 -0.06
CA THR A 109 18.95 -13.05 1.23
C THR A 109 20.23 -13.92 1.13
N PRO A 110 21.40 -13.45 1.62
CA PRO A 110 22.62 -14.26 1.62
C PRO A 110 22.40 -15.60 2.33
N THR A 111 23.02 -16.66 1.83
CA THR A 111 22.97 -17.99 2.46
C THR A 111 23.63 -17.93 3.84
N LEU A 112 22.94 -18.45 4.86
CA LEU A 112 23.49 -18.55 6.22
C LEU A 112 24.12 -19.94 6.38
N SER A 113 25.45 -20.03 6.46
CA SER A 113 26.16 -21.28 6.79
C SER A 113 25.73 -22.49 5.95
N LYS A 114 25.56 -22.31 4.63
CA LYS A 114 25.05 -23.30 3.65
C LYS A 114 23.55 -23.64 3.75
N VAL A 115 22.79 -22.94 4.59
CA VAL A 115 21.34 -23.04 4.66
C VAL A 115 20.71 -21.91 3.84
N PRO A 116 19.86 -22.23 2.86
CA PRO A 116 19.28 -21.22 1.98
C PRO A 116 18.19 -20.45 2.73
N PHE A 117 18.43 -19.17 2.98
CA PHE A 117 17.39 -18.20 3.33
C PHE A 117 16.95 -17.51 2.04
N ASN A 118 15.65 -17.41 1.82
CA ASN A 118 15.10 -16.76 0.63
C ASN A 118 14.15 -15.64 1.05
N SER A 119 14.09 -14.61 0.23
CA SER A 119 13.16 -13.50 0.42
C SER A 119 11.77 -13.95 -0.07
N ALA A 120 10.77 -14.02 0.81
CA ALA A 120 9.39 -14.41 0.50
C ALA A 120 8.52 -13.17 0.31
N HIS A 121 7.64 -13.16 -0.71
CA HIS A 121 6.71 -12.05 -0.93
C HIS A 121 5.54 -12.11 0.05
N SER A 122 5.24 -11.00 0.71
CA SER A 122 4.08 -10.93 1.63
C SER A 122 2.78 -10.57 0.94
N ALA A 123 2.74 -10.47 -0.39
CA ALA A 123 1.49 -10.26 -1.11
C ALA A 123 1.20 -11.45 -2.03
N THR A 124 -0.05 -11.91 -2.01
CA THR A 124 -0.54 -12.95 -2.94
C THR A 124 -0.44 -12.48 -4.39
N ILE A 125 -0.63 -11.19 -4.64
CA ILE A 125 -0.46 -10.56 -5.95
C ILE A 125 0.49 -9.35 -5.80
N PRO A 126 1.82 -9.57 -5.90
CA PRO A 126 2.81 -8.50 -5.69
C PRO A 126 2.76 -7.44 -6.80
N CYS A 127 2.43 -7.83 -8.03
CA CYS A 127 2.37 -6.94 -9.18
C CYS A 127 1.01 -7.12 -9.87
N LEU A 128 0.19 -6.06 -9.84
CA LEU A 128 -1.13 -6.03 -10.46
C LEU A 128 -1.04 -5.28 -11.78
N TYR A 129 -1.41 -5.92 -12.88
CA TYR A 129 -1.53 -5.27 -14.17
C TYR A 129 -2.94 -4.75 -14.34
N ALA A 130 -3.07 -3.57 -14.93
CA ALA A 130 -4.34 -2.95 -15.24
C ALA A 130 -4.45 -2.65 -16.74
N TYR A 131 -5.68 -2.69 -17.21
CA TYR A 131 -6.13 -2.27 -18.53
C TYR A 131 -7.30 -1.32 -18.35
N HIS A 132 -7.42 -0.30 -19.19
CA HIS A 132 -8.67 0.48 -19.25
C HIS A 132 -9.82 -0.46 -19.59
N LEU A 133 -10.89 -0.43 -18.79
CA LEU A 133 -11.99 -1.39 -18.89
C LEU A 133 -12.66 -1.35 -20.27
N ASP A 134 -12.78 -0.16 -20.86
CA ASP A 134 -13.40 0.01 -22.17
C ASP A 134 -12.56 -0.61 -23.29
N ASP A 135 -11.25 -0.47 -23.23
CA ASP A 135 -10.35 -1.08 -24.22
C ASP A 135 -10.22 -2.59 -24.03
N TRP A 136 -10.26 -3.04 -22.77
CA TRP A 136 -10.35 -4.47 -22.46
C TRP A 136 -11.62 -5.09 -23.06
N LYS A 137 -12.78 -4.46 -22.86
CA LYS A 137 -14.06 -4.96 -23.39
C LYS A 137 -14.10 -4.99 -24.91
N LYS A 138 -13.49 -4.01 -25.58
CA LYS A 138 -13.35 -4.03 -27.06
C LYS A 138 -12.54 -5.25 -27.51
N TRP A 139 -11.41 -5.51 -26.84
CA TRP A 139 -10.58 -6.67 -27.14
C TRP A 139 -11.29 -7.99 -26.84
N GLU A 140 -11.98 -8.10 -25.70
CA GLU A 140 -12.71 -9.31 -25.29
C GLU A 140 -13.86 -9.65 -26.25
N ALA A 141 -14.51 -8.64 -26.83
CA ALA A 141 -15.59 -8.82 -27.79
C ALA A 141 -15.11 -9.34 -29.15
N ASP A 142 -13.91 -8.96 -29.60
CA ASP A 142 -13.31 -9.45 -30.84
C ASP A 142 -11.77 -9.62 -30.73
N PRO A 143 -11.30 -10.70 -30.08
CA PRO A 143 -9.87 -10.91 -29.86
C PRO A 143 -9.08 -11.22 -31.14
N GLN A 144 -9.77 -11.59 -32.24
CA GLN A 144 -9.13 -11.95 -33.50
C GLN A 144 -8.78 -10.71 -34.32
N ASN A 145 -9.62 -9.66 -34.28
CA ASN A 145 -9.41 -8.44 -35.07
C ASN A 145 -9.00 -7.22 -34.23
N THR A 146 -9.13 -7.28 -32.90
CA THR A 146 -8.72 -6.20 -32.01
C THR A 146 -7.40 -6.56 -31.32
N PRO A 147 -6.36 -5.70 -31.38
CA PRO A 147 -5.14 -5.90 -30.61
C PRO A 147 -5.42 -5.88 -29.10
N LYS A 148 -4.80 -6.78 -28.32
CA LYS A 148 -4.89 -6.73 -26.85
C LYS A 148 -4.33 -5.38 -26.38
N PRO A 149 -5.06 -4.60 -25.56
CA PRO A 149 -4.55 -3.34 -25.05
C PRO A 149 -3.23 -3.57 -24.29
N ALA A 150 -2.35 -2.57 -24.28
CA ALA A 150 -1.11 -2.67 -23.52
C ALA A 150 -1.41 -2.56 -22.01
N PRO A 151 -0.92 -3.48 -21.16
CA PRO A 151 -1.06 -3.35 -19.72
C PRO A 151 -0.15 -2.25 -19.18
N PHE A 152 -0.55 -1.69 -18.05
CA PHE A 152 0.34 -0.93 -17.17
C PHE A 152 0.37 -1.53 -15.76
N VAL A 153 1.44 -1.24 -15.02
CA VAL A 153 1.59 -1.68 -13.62
C VAL A 153 0.79 -0.73 -12.73
N TYR A 154 -0.27 -1.22 -12.10
CA TYR A 154 -1.16 -0.41 -11.28
C TYR A 154 -0.43 0.14 -10.05
N LEU A 155 -0.55 1.45 -9.81
CA LEU A 155 0.03 2.19 -8.69
C LEU A 155 1.55 2.05 -8.54
N LYS A 156 2.29 1.78 -9.62
CA LYS A 156 3.75 1.61 -9.59
C LYS A 156 4.44 2.76 -8.85
N GLY A 157 5.29 2.40 -7.89
CA GLY A 157 6.08 3.33 -7.07
C GLY A 157 5.34 3.97 -5.90
N SER A 158 4.04 3.68 -5.71
CA SER A 158 3.30 4.06 -4.51
C SER A 158 3.66 3.15 -3.32
N ASP A 159 3.26 3.54 -2.11
CA ASP A 159 3.46 2.72 -0.91
C ASP A 159 2.79 1.36 -1.06
N THR A 160 1.53 1.28 -1.50
CA THR A 160 0.84 0.01 -1.78
C THR A 160 1.65 -0.89 -2.69
N TYR A 161 2.14 -0.36 -3.81
CA TYR A 161 2.98 -1.11 -4.74
C TYR A 161 4.28 -1.60 -4.09
N ASN A 162 4.95 -0.72 -3.34
CA ASN A 162 6.19 -1.06 -2.65
C ASN A 162 5.96 -2.15 -1.61
N HIS A 163 4.90 -2.06 -0.80
CA HIS A 163 4.56 -3.09 0.19
C HIS A 163 4.17 -4.42 -0.43
N HIS A 164 3.46 -4.40 -1.56
CA HIS A 164 3.10 -5.61 -2.29
C HIS A 164 4.32 -6.29 -2.92
N ASN A 165 5.29 -5.51 -3.40
CA ASN A 165 6.54 -6.04 -3.96
C ASN A 165 7.64 -6.24 -2.91
N ALA A 166 7.38 -5.88 -1.66
CA ALA A 166 8.32 -6.12 -0.57
C ALA A 166 8.46 -7.61 -0.30
N THR A 167 9.67 -8.01 0.02
CA THR A 167 9.98 -9.37 0.47
C THR A 167 10.42 -9.34 1.91
N ILE A 168 10.05 -10.36 2.68
CA ILE A 168 10.53 -10.61 4.03
C ILE A 168 11.60 -11.69 3.93
N GLY A 169 12.74 -11.50 4.59
CA GLY A 169 13.77 -12.53 4.61
C GLY A 169 13.37 -13.64 5.56
N LEU A 170 12.70 -14.68 5.09
CA LEU A 170 12.24 -15.83 5.89
C LEU A 170 13.01 -17.11 5.55
N ILE A 171 12.78 -18.18 6.30
CA ILE A 171 13.27 -19.51 5.94
C ILE A 171 12.74 -19.91 4.55
N LYS A 172 13.58 -20.50 3.69
CA LYS A 172 13.20 -20.82 2.30
C LYS A 172 11.95 -21.71 2.18
N LEU A 173 11.68 -22.53 3.20
CA LEU A 173 10.50 -23.39 3.26
C LEU A 173 9.19 -22.59 3.13
N VAL A 174 9.17 -21.36 3.67
CA VAL A 174 8.00 -20.46 3.57
C VAL A 174 7.70 -20.10 2.11
N ASN A 175 8.71 -19.74 1.32
CA ASN A 175 8.50 -19.40 -0.08
C ASN A 175 7.95 -20.59 -0.90
N THR A 176 8.35 -21.83 -0.58
CA THR A 176 7.75 -23.01 -1.20
C THR A 176 6.31 -23.23 -0.74
N ALA A 177 6.02 -23.06 0.56
CA ALA A 177 4.65 -23.12 1.08
C ALA A 177 3.74 -22.06 0.42
N ASP A 178 4.26 -20.86 0.17
CA ASP A 178 3.55 -19.81 -0.56
C ASP A 178 3.25 -20.24 -1.99
N ILE A 179 4.20 -20.86 -2.70
CA ILE A 179 3.97 -21.40 -4.05
C ILE A 179 2.91 -22.52 -4.02
N ILE A 180 2.92 -23.38 -3.00
CA ILE A 180 1.92 -24.43 -2.82
C ILE A 180 0.52 -23.84 -2.65
N LEU A 181 0.37 -22.76 -1.87
CA LEU A 181 -0.90 -22.07 -1.65
C LEU A 181 -1.36 -21.25 -2.87
N ASP A 182 -0.46 -20.41 -3.39
CA ASP A 182 -0.77 -19.38 -4.38
C ASP A 182 -0.81 -19.91 -5.80
N GLY A 183 -0.02 -20.96 -6.06
CA GLY A 183 0.21 -21.48 -7.39
C GLY A 183 1.00 -20.52 -8.29
N THR A 184 1.17 -20.95 -9.54
CA THR A 184 1.68 -20.10 -10.60
C THR A 184 0.52 -19.43 -11.34
N SER A 185 0.81 -18.53 -12.26
CA SER A 185 -0.20 -17.79 -13.04
C SER A 185 -1.11 -18.67 -13.92
N GLN A 186 -0.86 -19.98 -14.01
CA GLN A 186 -1.67 -20.93 -14.79
C GLN A 186 -2.55 -21.84 -13.92
N SER A 187 -2.44 -21.76 -12.59
CA SER A 187 -3.11 -22.69 -11.69
C SER A 187 -4.51 -22.20 -11.28
N ALA A 188 -5.54 -22.53 -12.07
CA ALA A 188 -6.92 -22.05 -11.88
C ALA A 188 -7.53 -22.33 -10.48
N ASP A 189 -7.02 -23.36 -9.81
CA ASP A 189 -7.47 -23.81 -8.48
C ASP A 189 -6.69 -23.22 -7.31
N LYS A 190 -5.69 -22.37 -7.58
CA LYS A 190 -4.80 -21.83 -6.54
C LYS A 190 -5.18 -20.41 -6.13
N LEU A 191 -4.68 -19.98 -4.96
CA LEU A 191 -5.18 -18.79 -4.29
C LEU A 191 -4.99 -17.53 -5.14
N ARG A 192 -3.92 -17.45 -5.94
CA ARG A 192 -3.63 -16.28 -6.78
C ARG A 192 -4.70 -16.02 -7.83
N ILE A 193 -5.20 -17.07 -8.49
CA ILE A 193 -6.28 -16.95 -9.49
C ILE A 193 -7.63 -16.65 -8.83
N LYS A 194 -7.92 -17.23 -7.66
CA LYS A 194 -9.14 -16.87 -6.92
C LYS A 194 -9.10 -15.41 -6.46
N SER A 195 -7.92 -14.94 -6.05
CA SER A 195 -7.68 -13.57 -5.57
C SER A 195 -7.91 -12.52 -6.65
N ILE A 196 -7.42 -12.74 -7.88
CA ILE A 196 -7.66 -11.80 -8.98
C ILE A 196 -9.15 -11.71 -9.33
N GLY A 197 -9.88 -12.84 -9.28
CA GLY A 197 -11.33 -12.85 -9.47
C GLY A 197 -12.08 -12.04 -8.39
N ILE A 198 -11.60 -12.03 -7.15
CA ILE A 198 -12.16 -11.19 -6.08
C ILE A 198 -11.86 -9.70 -6.34
N ILE A 199 -10.62 -9.38 -6.73
CA ILE A 199 -10.21 -8.01 -7.07
C ILE A 199 -11.07 -7.46 -8.20
N GLU A 200 -11.30 -8.23 -9.26
CA GLU A 200 -12.15 -7.84 -10.40
C GLU A 200 -13.58 -7.49 -9.99
N ARG A 201 -14.17 -8.28 -9.09
CA ARG A 201 -15.51 -7.99 -8.56
C ARG A 201 -15.53 -6.74 -7.69
N SER A 202 -14.47 -6.50 -6.91
CA SER A 202 -14.29 -5.26 -6.15
C SER A 202 -14.12 -4.04 -7.09
N ALA A 203 -13.38 -4.21 -8.19
CA ALA A 203 -13.18 -3.18 -9.22
C ALA A 203 -14.48 -2.74 -9.88
N ARG A 204 -15.36 -3.69 -10.19
CA ARG A 204 -16.70 -3.43 -10.70
C ARG A 204 -17.69 -2.94 -9.64
N GLY A 205 -17.30 -2.93 -8.36
CA GLY A 205 -18.14 -2.53 -7.24
C GLY A 205 -19.24 -3.53 -6.88
N GLU A 206 -19.16 -4.77 -7.37
CA GLU A 206 -20.10 -5.85 -7.06
C GLU A 206 -19.99 -6.32 -5.61
N ILE A 207 -18.78 -6.25 -5.04
CA ILE A 207 -18.48 -6.56 -3.65
C ILE A 207 -17.66 -5.43 -3.06
N ASP A 208 -17.86 -5.12 -1.79
CA ASP A 208 -17.01 -4.15 -1.09
C ASP A 208 -15.71 -4.81 -0.58
N PRO A 209 -14.69 -4.03 -0.17
CA PRO A 209 -13.43 -4.59 0.31
C PRO A 209 -13.57 -5.57 1.49
N ARG A 210 -14.58 -5.41 2.35
CA ARG A 210 -14.79 -6.28 3.52
C ARG A 210 -15.32 -7.63 3.08
N GLU A 211 -16.33 -7.62 2.21
CA GLU A 211 -16.86 -8.84 1.61
C GLU A 211 -15.79 -9.55 0.78
N GLY A 212 -14.99 -8.78 0.02
CA GLY A 212 -13.86 -9.30 -0.74
C GLY A 212 -12.84 -10.04 0.14
N LEU A 213 -12.49 -9.48 1.30
CA LEU A 213 -11.56 -10.13 2.24
C LEU A 213 -12.16 -11.41 2.83
N LYS A 214 -13.43 -11.41 3.23
CA LYS A 214 -14.13 -12.62 3.71
C LYS A 214 -14.11 -13.74 2.67
N LYS A 215 -14.33 -13.39 1.39
CA LYS A 215 -14.24 -14.37 0.28
C LYS A 215 -12.80 -14.88 0.11
N PHE A 216 -11.80 -14.02 0.20
CA PHE A 216 -10.39 -14.41 0.11
C PHE A 216 -10.00 -15.39 1.22
N LEU A 217 -10.32 -15.07 2.47
CA LEU A 217 -10.07 -15.95 3.62
C LEU A 217 -10.75 -17.32 3.46
N THR A 218 -12.00 -17.33 2.99
CA THR A 218 -12.72 -18.58 2.72
C THR A 218 -12.05 -19.42 1.64
N GLN A 219 -11.56 -18.80 0.56
CA GLN A 219 -10.82 -19.51 -0.50
C GLN A 219 -9.47 -20.02 0.01
N ALA A 220 -8.74 -19.20 0.77
CA ALA A 220 -7.48 -19.59 1.39
C ALA A 220 -7.66 -20.82 2.30
N LYS A 221 -8.65 -20.82 3.20
CA LYS A 221 -8.98 -21.98 4.05
C LYS A 221 -9.25 -23.25 3.24
N LYS A 222 -10.09 -23.17 2.20
CA LYS A 222 -10.42 -24.33 1.34
C LYS A 222 -9.17 -24.92 0.68
N ILE A 223 -8.30 -24.06 0.14
CA ILE A 223 -7.07 -24.49 -0.54
C ILE A 223 -6.10 -25.09 0.47
N LEU A 224 -5.91 -24.45 1.62
CA LEU A 224 -5.04 -24.93 2.70
C LEU A 224 -5.43 -26.34 3.16
N ILE A 225 -6.71 -26.55 3.50
CA ILE A 225 -7.20 -27.88 3.91
C ILE A 225 -6.90 -28.93 2.83
N ARG A 226 -7.17 -28.62 1.56
CA ARG A 226 -6.90 -29.53 0.44
C ARG A 226 -5.41 -29.89 0.31
N GLN A 227 -4.50 -28.94 0.53
CA GLN A 227 -3.06 -29.21 0.46
C GLN A 227 -2.56 -29.99 1.68
N ILE A 228 -3.03 -29.65 2.89
CA ILE A 228 -2.60 -30.29 4.14
C ILE A 228 -2.92 -31.80 4.15
N ILE A 229 -4.11 -32.18 3.67
CA ILE A 229 -4.55 -33.59 3.60
C ILE A 229 -3.94 -34.36 2.43
N SER A 230 -3.20 -33.70 1.53
CA SER A 230 -2.59 -34.37 0.39
C SER A 230 -1.50 -35.35 0.88
N PRO A 231 -1.53 -36.62 0.42
CA PRO A 231 -0.53 -37.60 0.82
C PRO A 231 0.87 -37.29 0.27
N ASP A 232 0.94 -36.56 -0.85
CA ASP A 232 2.19 -36.18 -1.51
C ASP A 232 2.86 -34.97 -0.85
N GLU A 233 2.17 -34.28 0.06
CA GLU A 233 2.69 -33.09 0.71
C GLU A 233 3.72 -33.48 1.79
N LYS A 234 4.88 -32.82 1.73
CA LYS A 234 5.97 -33.11 2.67
C LYS A 234 5.63 -32.55 4.04
N GLU A 235 6.13 -33.22 5.08
CA GLU A 235 5.81 -32.89 6.46
C GLU A 235 6.24 -31.46 6.84
N GLU A 236 7.40 -30.99 6.37
CA GLU A 236 7.86 -29.63 6.62
C GLU A 236 6.94 -28.55 6.02
N TYR A 237 6.33 -28.81 4.86
CA TYR A 237 5.37 -27.87 4.27
C TYR A 237 4.02 -27.99 4.95
N ARG A 238 3.58 -29.21 5.30
CA ARG A 238 2.35 -29.44 6.07
C ARG A 238 2.37 -28.65 7.39
N GLN A 239 3.50 -28.61 8.09
CA GLN A 239 3.67 -27.81 9.31
C GLN A 239 3.44 -26.31 9.07
N ILE A 240 4.04 -25.74 8.01
CA ILE A 240 3.84 -24.32 7.66
C ILE A 240 2.39 -24.05 7.23
N LEU A 241 1.81 -24.92 6.41
CA LEU A 241 0.42 -24.80 5.95
C LEU A 241 -0.57 -24.90 7.10
N ASN A 242 -0.30 -25.71 8.13
CA ASN A 242 -1.10 -25.75 9.36
C ASN A 242 -1.03 -24.43 10.15
N ILE A 243 0.14 -23.79 10.23
CA ILE A 243 0.27 -22.45 10.81
C ILE A 243 -0.59 -21.45 10.01
N TYR A 244 -0.50 -21.48 8.68
CA TYR A 244 -1.33 -20.63 7.81
C TYR A 244 -2.83 -20.88 8.03
N LEU A 245 -3.25 -22.15 8.12
CA LEU A 245 -4.64 -22.50 8.35
C LEU A 245 -5.14 -21.93 9.67
N SER A 246 -4.36 -22.08 10.76
CA SER A 246 -4.72 -21.53 12.06
C SER A 246 -4.92 -20.01 12.02
N ARG A 247 -4.02 -19.27 11.36
CA ARG A 247 -4.13 -17.80 11.23
C ARG A 247 -5.31 -17.39 10.35
N VAL A 248 -5.53 -18.09 9.24
CA VAL A 248 -6.68 -17.84 8.35
C VAL A 248 -8.00 -18.11 9.08
N GLU A 249 -8.09 -19.18 9.88
CA GLU A 249 -9.29 -19.48 10.67
C GLU A 249 -9.55 -18.44 11.75
N ASN A 250 -8.50 -17.97 12.43
CA ASN A 250 -8.60 -16.85 13.37
C ASN A 250 -9.11 -15.59 12.65
N ALA A 251 -8.53 -15.23 11.51
CA ALA A 251 -8.98 -14.08 10.72
C ALA A 251 -10.43 -14.22 10.23
N ILE A 252 -10.88 -15.44 9.87
CA ILE A 252 -12.29 -15.70 9.54
C ILE A 252 -13.18 -15.40 10.74
N GLU A 253 -12.82 -15.89 11.92
CA GLU A 253 -13.57 -15.64 13.15
C GLU A 253 -13.63 -14.15 13.48
N GLN A 254 -12.47 -13.48 13.48
CA GLN A 254 -12.36 -12.04 13.73
C GLN A 254 -13.15 -11.22 12.71
N SER A 255 -13.18 -11.63 11.44
CA SER A 255 -13.93 -10.91 10.39
C SER A 255 -15.45 -10.92 10.58
N LYS A 256 -15.99 -11.74 11.50
CA LYS A 256 -17.40 -11.66 11.89
C LYS A 256 -17.69 -10.38 12.67
N ASP A 257 -16.70 -9.84 13.38
CA ASP A 257 -16.76 -8.53 14.00
C ASP A 257 -16.21 -7.47 13.03
N GLU A 258 -16.88 -6.33 12.96
CA GLU A 258 -16.43 -5.20 12.16
C GLU A 258 -15.17 -4.54 12.74
N SER A 259 -14.84 -4.78 14.02
CA SER A 259 -13.62 -4.29 14.69
C SER A 259 -12.35 -4.68 13.95
N PHE A 260 -12.37 -5.87 13.35
CA PHE A 260 -11.29 -6.40 12.55
C PHE A 260 -10.96 -5.49 11.36
N PHE A 261 -11.98 -5.00 10.65
CA PHE A 261 -11.79 -4.09 9.52
C PHE A 261 -11.44 -2.68 9.97
N ASP A 262 -12.02 -2.22 11.09
CA ASP A 262 -11.71 -0.94 11.73
C ASP A 262 -10.19 -0.88 12.05
N GLN A 263 -9.64 -1.93 12.66
CA GLN A 263 -8.21 -2.06 12.97
C GLN A 263 -7.33 -2.05 11.73
N LEU A 264 -7.74 -2.75 10.67
CA LEU A 264 -6.99 -2.74 9.41
C LEU A 264 -6.85 -1.30 8.91
N ILE A 265 -7.92 -0.51 8.84
CA ILE A 265 -7.81 0.89 8.38
C ILE A 265 -7.36 1.90 9.46
N ASN A 266 -6.90 1.41 10.62
CA ASN A 266 -6.48 2.20 11.78
C ASN A 266 -7.54 3.22 12.24
N VAL A 267 -8.76 2.73 12.47
CA VAL A 267 -9.87 3.49 13.01
C VAL A 267 -10.42 2.76 14.24
N LYS A 268 -10.85 3.51 15.26
CA LYS A 268 -11.54 2.95 16.42
C LYS A 268 -12.99 3.42 16.45
N ILE A 269 -13.92 2.48 16.45
CA ILE A 269 -15.36 2.74 16.54
C ILE A 269 -15.89 1.97 17.75
N ASP A 270 -16.66 2.64 18.60
CA ASP A 270 -17.29 1.99 19.73
C ASP A 270 -18.37 0.99 19.25
N HIS A 271 -18.18 -0.29 19.56
CA HIS A 271 -19.04 -1.39 19.14
C HIS A 271 -20.40 -1.40 19.84
N GLU A 272 -20.48 -0.82 21.04
CA GLU A 272 -21.71 -0.78 21.84
C GLU A 272 -22.64 0.36 21.40
N SER A 273 -22.15 1.27 20.56
CA SER A 273 -22.94 2.36 20.03
C SER A 273 -24.00 1.87 19.03
N ARG A 274 -25.25 2.27 19.27
CA ARG A 274 -26.38 2.05 18.33
C ARG A 274 -26.14 2.67 16.94
N GLU A 275 -25.20 3.60 16.83
CA GLU A 275 -24.83 4.29 15.60
C GLU A 275 -23.66 3.64 14.84
N ALA A 276 -23.01 2.63 15.41
CA ALA A 276 -21.74 2.07 14.91
C ALA A 276 -21.81 1.62 13.44
N SER A 277 -22.89 0.94 13.03
CA SER A 277 -23.08 0.45 11.65
C SER A 277 -23.18 1.59 10.62
N ALA A 278 -23.93 2.64 10.94
CA ALA A 278 -24.09 3.80 10.08
C ALA A 278 -22.79 4.62 9.99
N LEU A 279 -22.08 4.78 11.12
CA LEU A 279 -20.76 5.41 11.17
C LEU A 279 -19.75 4.64 10.31
N ARG A 280 -19.68 3.31 10.41
CA ARG A 280 -18.79 2.46 9.57
C ARG A 280 -19.00 2.68 8.08
N THR A 281 -20.25 2.68 7.63
CA THR A 281 -20.58 2.89 6.21
C THR A 281 -20.01 4.22 5.68
N LEU A 282 -20.13 5.27 6.47
CA LEU A 282 -19.64 6.61 6.16
C LEU A 282 -18.11 6.67 6.16
N ILE A 283 -17.47 6.11 7.19
CA ILE A 283 -16.02 6.12 7.36
C ILE A 283 -15.36 5.30 6.26
N TYR A 284 -15.81 4.06 6.02
CA TYR A 284 -15.23 3.17 5.02
C TYR A 284 -15.30 3.79 3.63
N ARG A 285 -16.46 4.36 3.25
CA ARG A 285 -16.59 5.06 1.97
C ARG A 285 -15.54 6.16 1.81
N ASN A 286 -15.44 7.05 2.80
CA ASN A 286 -14.54 8.20 2.71
C ASN A 286 -13.07 7.78 2.82
N ARG A 287 -12.75 6.79 3.67
CA ARG A 287 -11.41 6.22 3.90
C ARG A 287 -10.87 5.53 2.67
N PHE A 288 -11.65 4.63 2.08
CA PHE A 288 -11.21 3.89 0.91
C PHE A 288 -10.89 4.85 -0.24
N HIS A 289 -11.73 5.88 -0.41
CA HIS A 289 -11.52 6.90 -1.42
C HIS A 289 -10.21 7.68 -1.22
N ILE A 290 -9.98 8.27 -0.03
CA ILE A 290 -8.77 9.08 0.20
C ILE A 290 -7.48 8.25 0.21
N ILE A 291 -7.54 6.99 0.67
CA ILE A 291 -6.41 6.05 0.57
C ILE A 291 -6.05 5.85 -0.91
N ARG A 292 -7.03 5.52 -1.75
CA ARG A 292 -6.82 5.32 -3.19
C ARG A 292 -6.24 6.56 -3.86
N GLU A 293 -6.85 7.73 -3.64
CA GLU A 293 -6.37 8.99 -4.22
C GLU A 293 -4.94 9.33 -3.82
N SER A 294 -4.56 9.06 -2.57
CA SER A 294 -3.20 9.28 -2.09
C SER A 294 -2.20 8.36 -2.78
N GLN A 295 -2.54 7.07 -2.94
CA GLN A 295 -1.70 6.11 -3.64
C GLN A 295 -1.55 6.43 -5.15
N GLU A 296 -2.62 6.89 -5.79
CA GLU A 296 -2.58 7.37 -7.18
C GLU A 296 -1.61 8.54 -7.33
N MET A 297 -1.69 9.53 -6.42
CA MET A 297 -0.80 10.69 -6.44
C MET A 297 0.67 10.30 -6.23
N GLN A 298 0.94 9.39 -5.30
CA GLN A 298 2.28 8.85 -5.09
C GLN A 298 2.82 8.17 -6.35
N SER A 299 1.99 7.38 -7.04
CA SER A 299 2.38 6.73 -8.29
C SER A 299 2.72 7.75 -9.40
N VAL A 300 1.94 8.84 -9.52
CA VAL A 300 2.22 9.93 -10.47
C VAL A 300 3.55 10.61 -10.16
N ILE A 301 3.82 10.91 -8.88
CA ILE A 301 5.11 11.47 -8.46
C ILE A 301 6.25 10.51 -8.81
N ALA A 302 6.10 9.22 -8.48
CA ALA A 302 7.10 8.21 -8.77
C ALA A 302 7.38 8.09 -10.27
N LYS A 303 6.34 8.13 -11.12
CA LYS A 303 6.50 8.13 -12.57
C LYS A 303 7.29 9.35 -13.05
N LYS A 304 6.98 10.56 -12.58
CA LYS A 304 7.72 11.76 -13.00
C LYS A 304 9.20 11.70 -12.61
N ILE A 305 9.50 11.20 -11.40
CA ILE A 305 10.88 10.97 -10.95
C ILE A 305 11.57 9.93 -11.85
N HIS A 306 10.86 8.86 -12.16
CA HIS A 306 11.34 7.79 -13.03
C HIS A 306 11.62 8.33 -14.45
N ASP A 307 10.72 9.07 -15.08
CA ASP A 307 10.92 9.59 -16.43
C ASP A 307 12.16 10.50 -16.50
N VAL A 308 12.39 11.33 -15.48
CA VAL A 308 13.63 12.12 -15.36
C VAL A 308 14.85 11.23 -15.16
N ALA A 309 14.79 10.27 -14.24
CA ALA A 309 15.88 9.32 -13.99
C ALA A 309 16.29 8.55 -15.26
N ALA A 310 15.32 8.04 -16.02
CA ALA A 310 15.56 7.38 -17.31
C ALA A 310 16.26 8.31 -18.29
N SER A 311 15.80 9.55 -18.38
CA SER A 311 16.39 10.53 -19.30
C SER A 311 17.82 10.91 -18.93
N ILE A 312 18.19 10.84 -17.65
CA ILE A 312 19.55 11.09 -17.16
C ILE A 312 20.42 9.85 -17.43
N ILE A 313 19.93 8.66 -17.08
CA ILE A 313 20.66 7.40 -17.29
C ILE A 313 20.95 7.19 -18.78
N GLY A 314 19.96 7.44 -19.65
CA GLY A 314 20.03 7.22 -21.09
C GLY A 314 20.08 5.73 -21.42
N ILE A 315 20.82 5.39 -22.49
CA ILE A 315 21.05 4.00 -22.94
C ILE A 315 22.12 3.30 -22.06
N GLY A 316 22.85 4.05 -21.24
CA GLY A 316 23.95 3.55 -20.43
C GLY A 316 23.53 2.76 -19.19
N ARG A 317 24.51 2.08 -18.58
CA ARG A 317 24.31 1.40 -17.29
C ARG A 317 24.04 2.43 -16.20
N LYS A 318 23.02 2.18 -15.38
CA LYS A 318 22.72 2.96 -14.18
C LYS A 318 23.91 2.95 -13.20
N PRO A 319 24.43 4.13 -12.78
CA PRO A 319 25.50 4.20 -11.78
C PRO A 319 25.10 3.58 -10.44
N ALA A 320 26.10 3.13 -9.68
CA ALA A 320 25.87 2.62 -8.32
C ALA A 320 25.24 3.72 -7.43
N ASN A 321 24.30 3.33 -6.58
CA ASN A 321 23.56 4.22 -5.67
C ASN A 321 22.81 5.38 -6.36
N PHE A 322 22.55 5.29 -7.67
CA PHE A 322 21.90 6.38 -8.42
C PHE A 322 20.57 6.80 -7.78
N ASP A 323 19.70 5.85 -7.41
CA ASP A 323 18.39 6.19 -6.82
C ASP A 323 18.50 6.94 -5.49
N PHE A 324 19.50 6.60 -4.66
CA PHE A 324 19.74 7.31 -3.40
C PHE A 324 20.18 8.74 -3.64
N VAL A 325 21.11 8.95 -4.58
CA VAL A 325 21.53 10.29 -4.97
C VAL A 325 20.37 11.06 -5.60
N MET A 326 19.51 10.38 -6.36
CA MET A 326 18.32 10.94 -6.99
C MET A 326 17.32 11.45 -5.93
N LYS A 327 16.99 10.60 -4.95
CA LYS A 327 16.15 10.96 -3.80
C LYS A 327 16.78 12.08 -2.96
N LYS A 328 18.09 12.02 -2.69
CA LYS A 328 18.84 13.07 -1.98
C LYS A 328 18.68 14.42 -2.66
N LYS A 329 18.88 14.48 -3.98
CA LYS A 329 18.74 15.71 -4.79
C LYS A 329 17.32 16.26 -4.74
N ILE A 330 16.30 15.41 -4.88
CA ILE A 330 14.90 15.83 -4.81
C ILE A 330 14.57 16.38 -3.42
N LEU A 331 14.96 15.69 -2.35
CA LEU A 331 14.73 16.13 -0.98
C LEU A 331 15.48 17.42 -0.66
N SER A 332 16.69 17.63 -1.18
CA SER A 332 17.46 18.85 -0.94
C SER A 332 16.87 20.07 -1.67
N LEU A 333 16.26 19.87 -2.85
CA LEU A 333 15.57 20.93 -3.61
C LEU A 333 14.14 21.20 -3.12
N SER A 334 13.62 20.39 -2.20
CA SER A 334 12.24 20.50 -1.71
C SER A 334 12.11 21.56 -0.62
N SER A 335 10.96 22.26 -0.59
CA SER A 335 10.60 23.12 0.54
C SER A 335 10.45 22.30 1.82
N SER A 336 10.50 22.92 3.00
CA SER A 336 10.38 22.20 4.29
C SER A 336 9.12 21.33 4.38
N GLN A 337 7.98 21.81 3.85
CA GLN A 337 6.74 21.04 3.80
C GLN A 337 6.80 19.89 2.78
N GLY A 338 7.30 20.16 1.56
CA GLY A 338 7.47 19.14 0.53
C GLY A 338 8.45 18.04 0.94
N LYS A 339 9.54 18.42 1.63
CA LYS A 339 10.53 17.50 2.18
C LYS A 339 9.89 16.52 3.16
N LYS A 340 9.08 17.00 4.12
CA LYS A 340 8.37 16.11 5.07
C LYS A 340 7.47 15.09 4.36
N GLN A 341 6.74 15.52 3.33
CA GLN A 341 5.85 14.64 2.56
C GLN A 341 6.63 13.63 1.73
N LEU A 342 7.64 14.09 0.98
CA LEU A 342 8.47 13.22 0.15
C LEU A 342 9.31 12.25 0.99
N SER A 343 9.77 12.65 2.17
CA SER A 343 10.45 11.73 3.10
C SER A 343 9.53 10.61 3.58
N ARG A 344 8.24 10.90 3.81
CA ARG A 344 7.24 9.85 4.09
C ARG A 344 7.09 8.92 2.89
N TYR A 345 6.95 9.44 1.68
CA TYR A 345 6.78 8.60 0.46
C TYR A 345 8.04 7.81 0.10
N PHE A 346 9.22 8.36 0.32
CA PHE A 346 10.47 7.67 0.07
C PHE A 346 10.80 6.66 1.17
N GLY A 347 10.09 6.71 2.31
CA GLY A 347 10.39 5.92 3.51
C GLY A 347 11.72 6.28 4.16
N VAL A 348 12.27 7.46 3.87
CA VAL A 348 13.61 7.85 4.29
C VAL A 348 13.77 9.37 4.34
N SER A 349 14.45 9.87 5.37
CA SER A 349 14.75 11.30 5.52
C SER A 349 15.97 11.72 4.70
N LEU A 350 16.17 13.03 4.54
CA LEU A 350 17.36 13.56 3.90
C LEU A 350 18.61 13.23 4.73
N GLU A 351 18.48 13.31 6.05
CA GLU A 351 19.52 12.99 7.02
C GLU A 351 19.93 11.52 6.90
N GLN A 352 18.95 10.61 6.86
CA GLN A 352 19.18 9.17 6.73
C GLN A 352 19.82 8.82 5.37
N ILE A 353 19.32 9.33 4.24
CA ILE A 353 19.98 9.11 2.94
C ILE A 353 21.42 9.63 2.95
N THR A 354 21.66 10.79 3.57
CA THR A 354 23.00 11.38 3.62
C THR A 354 23.95 10.51 4.41
N HIS A 355 23.50 9.99 5.56
CA HIS A 355 24.22 9.01 6.35
C HIS A 355 24.45 7.70 5.58
N ASP A 356 23.43 7.13 4.95
CA ASP A 356 23.50 5.86 4.22
C ASP A 356 24.44 5.90 3.02
N LEU A 357 24.71 7.08 2.47
CA LEU A 357 25.67 7.28 1.40
C LEU A 357 27.11 7.41 1.91
N GLN A 358 27.34 7.68 3.20
CA GLN A 358 28.69 7.77 3.77
C GLN A 358 29.46 6.46 3.55
N GLY A 359 30.70 6.56 3.06
CA GLY A 359 31.55 5.40 2.77
C GLY A 359 31.11 4.56 1.55
N LYS A 360 30.01 4.90 0.86
CA LYS A 360 29.57 4.19 -0.36
C LYS A 360 30.14 4.83 -1.63
N ARG A 361 30.25 4.04 -2.70
CA ARG A 361 30.65 4.55 -4.03
C ARG A 361 29.45 5.20 -4.73
N PHE A 362 29.37 6.53 -4.72
CA PHE A 362 28.28 7.27 -5.39
C PHE A 362 28.73 8.49 -6.22
N ALA A 363 30.02 8.83 -6.23
CA ALA A 363 30.53 10.03 -6.93
C ALA A 363 30.17 10.08 -8.43
N ALA A 364 30.13 8.94 -9.11
CA ALA A 364 29.72 8.88 -10.52
C ALA A 364 28.23 9.21 -10.70
N ALA A 365 27.36 8.76 -9.78
CA ALA A 365 25.95 9.12 -9.77
C ALA A 365 25.76 10.61 -9.48
N GLU A 366 26.49 11.13 -8.50
CA GLU A 366 26.42 12.56 -8.12
C GLU A 366 26.91 13.48 -9.22
N ARG A 367 28.02 13.15 -9.89
CA ARG A 367 28.48 13.92 -11.06
C ARG A 367 27.40 13.95 -12.13
N LYS A 368 26.90 12.78 -12.52
CA LYS A 368 25.92 12.64 -13.60
C LYS A 368 24.61 13.37 -13.28
N ILE A 369 24.09 13.26 -12.06
CA ILE A 369 22.85 13.92 -11.64
C ILE A 369 22.99 15.45 -11.60
N ASN A 370 24.20 15.96 -11.33
CA ASN A 370 24.46 17.40 -11.21
C ASN A 370 25.00 18.04 -12.50
N GLU A 371 25.00 17.34 -13.63
CA GLU A 371 25.34 17.94 -14.93
C GLU A 371 24.38 19.09 -15.27
N GLU A 372 24.91 20.24 -15.70
CA GLU A 372 24.13 21.48 -15.90
C GLU A 372 23.00 21.29 -16.92
N GLU A 373 23.20 20.43 -17.93
CA GLU A 373 22.17 20.08 -18.92
C GLU A 373 20.91 19.44 -18.32
N HIS A 374 20.99 18.91 -17.10
CA HIS A 374 19.84 18.31 -16.41
C HIS A 374 19.09 19.31 -15.53
N LYS A 375 19.61 20.52 -15.29
CA LYS A 375 19.02 21.52 -14.40
C LYS A 375 17.56 21.84 -14.74
N GLN A 376 17.25 22.08 -16.01
CA GLN A 376 15.88 22.38 -16.45
C GLN A 376 14.92 21.20 -16.22
N LYS A 377 15.41 19.95 -16.34
CA LYS A 377 14.62 18.75 -16.04
C LYS A 377 14.27 18.71 -14.55
N PHE A 378 15.23 19.04 -13.68
CA PHE A 378 15.01 19.15 -12.24
C PHE A 378 14.05 20.28 -11.89
N ASP A 379 14.20 21.46 -12.48
CA ASP A 379 13.31 22.58 -12.21
C ASP A 379 11.86 22.26 -12.57
N THR A 380 11.66 21.57 -13.71
CA THR A 380 10.35 21.09 -14.15
C THR A 380 9.81 20.02 -13.21
N LEU A 381 10.62 19.01 -12.87
CA LEU A 381 10.25 17.95 -11.92
C LEU A 381 9.85 18.53 -10.56
N MET A 382 10.63 19.46 -10.03
CA MET A 382 10.37 20.08 -8.73
C MET A 382 9.12 20.94 -8.77
N ARG A 383 8.84 21.65 -9.88
CA ARG A 383 7.57 22.38 -10.07
C ARG A 383 6.38 21.42 -10.03
N ASP A 384 6.47 20.31 -10.77
CA ASP A 384 5.41 19.32 -10.84
C ASP A 384 5.17 18.65 -9.48
N ILE A 385 6.23 18.20 -8.81
CA ILE A 385 6.16 17.61 -7.47
C ILE A 385 5.51 18.61 -6.49
N ARG A 386 5.87 19.89 -6.56
CA ARG A 386 5.29 20.92 -5.68
C ARG A 386 3.79 21.12 -5.93
N THR A 387 3.34 20.98 -7.18
CA THR A 387 1.90 21.01 -7.52
C THR A 387 1.18 19.77 -7.01
N LEU A 388 1.72 18.57 -7.28
CA LEU A 388 1.12 17.31 -6.83
C LEU A 388 1.03 17.22 -5.30
N CYS A 389 2.06 17.68 -4.59
CA CYS A 389 2.06 17.76 -3.12
C CYS A 389 0.96 18.71 -2.61
N ARG A 390 0.78 19.87 -3.25
CA ARG A 390 -0.32 20.80 -2.90
C ARG A 390 -1.69 20.20 -3.16
N ASP A 391 -1.84 19.48 -4.26
CA ASP A 391 -3.11 18.83 -4.60
C ASP A 391 -3.46 17.70 -3.63
N LEU A 392 -2.46 16.93 -3.15
CA LEU A 392 -2.71 15.96 -2.09
C LEU A 392 -3.18 16.64 -0.80
N VAL A 393 -2.53 17.73 -0.37
CA VAL A 393 -2.95 18.48 0.82
C VAL A 393 -4.40 18.96 0.67
N ARG A 394 -4.78 19.44 -0.52
CA ARG A 394 -6.16 19.85 -0.80
C ARG A 394 -7.14 18.67 -0.69
N ARG A 395 -6.78 17.49 -1.19
CA ARG A 395 -7.60 16.27 -1.07
C ARG A 395 -7.75 15.83 0.38
N GLU A 396 -6.68 15.86 1.18
CA GLU A 396 -6.75 15.59 2.62
C GLU A 396 -7.63 16.61 3.37
N MET A 397 -7.55 17.89 3.01
CA MET A 397 -8.43 18.93 3.56
C MET A 397 -9.90 18.68 3.19
N ALA A 398 -10.16 18.33 1.93
CA ALA A 398 -11.50 17.97 1.46
C ALA A 398 -12.05 16.75 2.19
N TYR A 399 -11.21 15.74 2.42
CA TYR A 399 -11.56 14.57 3.22
C TYR A 399 -11.98 14.96 4.64
N ARG A 400 -11.20 15.78 5.35
CA ARG A 400 -11.55 16.23 6.72
C ARG A 400 -12.84 17.05 6.76
N ALA A 401 -13.04 17.91 5.76
CA ALA A 401 -14.26 18.69 5.62
C ALA A 401 -15.48 17.78 5.40
N GLN A 402 -15.34 16.78 4.52
CA GLN A 402 -16.38 15.80 4.23
C GLN A 402 -16.71 14.94 5.45
N VAL A 403 -15.71 14.47 6.21
CA VAL A 403 -15.91 13.75 7.47
C VAL A 403 -16.69 14.61 8.47
N THR A 404 -16.32 15.88 8.65
CA THR A 404 -17.04 16.81 9.55
C THR A 404 -18.51 16.94 9.14
N LYS A 405 -18.76 17.19 7.85
CA LYS A 405 -20.09 17.36 7.29
C LYS A 405 -20.93 16.09 7.44
N ASP A 406 -20.33 14.94 7.17
CA ASP A 406 -20.99 13.64 7.24
C ASP A 406 -21.33 13.27 8.70
N LEU A 407 -20.42 13.48 9.65
CA LEU A 407 -20.69 13.26 11.09
C LEU A 407 -21.78 14.21 11.61
N ARG A 408 -21.75 15.48 11.21
CA ARG A 408 -22.79 16.46 11.55
C ARG A 408 -24.15 16.03 11.01
N ASN A 409 -24.21 15.62 9.75
CA ASN A 409 -25.44 15.15 9.12
C ASN A 409 -25.94 13.85 9.76
N HIS A 410 -25.04 12.95 10.16
CA HIS A 410 -25.36 11.72 10.88
C HIS A 410 -26.06 12.02 12.22
N LYS A 411 -25.55 13.00 12.98
CA LYS A 411 -26.20 13.52 14.21
C LYS A 411 -27.44 14.38 13.95
N ARG A 412 -27.81 14.60 12.68
CA ARG A 412 -28.89 15.51 12.24
C ARG A 412 -28.73 16.95 12.74
N TRP A 413 -27.49 17.37 12.94
CA TRP A 413 -27.16 18.71 13.42
C TRP A 413 -27.13 19.70 12.25
N ARG A 414 -27.65 20.91 12.48
CA ARG A 414 -27.34 22.08 11.66
C ARG A 414 -25.98 22.63 12.10
N GLN A 415 -25.41 23.54 11.31
CA GLN A 415 -24.11 24.15 11.65
C GLN A 415 -24.14 24.89 13.01
N LYS A 416 -25.27 25.54 13.34
CA LYS A 416 -25.46 26.20 14.65
C LYS A 416 -25.42 25.21 15.83
N ASP A 417 -25.87 23.98 15.62
CA ASP A 417 -25.92 22.96 16.67
C ASP A 417 -24.50 22.45 16.95
N LEU A 418 -23.70 22.25 15.90
CA LEU A 418 -22.26 21.94 16.05
C LEU A 418 -21.50 23.04 16.81
N VAL A 419 -21.83 24.31 16.56
CA VAL A 419 -21.23 25.44 17.30
C VAL A 419 -21.62 25.39 18.77
N ALA A 420 -22.89 25.10 19.08
CA ALA A 420 -23.38 24.99 20.45
C ALA A 420 -22.67 23.85 21.20
N GLU A 421 -22.59 22.65 20.61
CA GLU A 421 -21.87 21.52 21.21
C GLU A 421 -20.38 21.80 21.39
N TYR A 422 -19.75 22.44 20.39
CA TYR A 422 -18.34 22.85 20.51
C TYR A 422 -18.10 23.79 21.69
N ARG A 423 -18.96 24.80 21.89
CA ARG A 423 -18.83 25.78 22.97
C ARG A 423 -19.17 25.21 24.35
N LYS A 424 -19.98 24.15 24.44
CA LYS A 424 -20.20 23.46 25.73
C LYS A 424 -18.90 22.86 26.28
N VAL A 425 -18.04 22.35 25.40
CA VAL A 425 -16.77 21.71 25.78
C VAL A 425 -15.59 22.71 25.76
N TYR A 426 -15.62 23.66 24.83
CA TYR A 426 -14.57 24.65 24.61
C TYR A 426 -15.17 26.07 24.66
N ALA A 427 -15.52 26.53 25.88
CA ALA A 427 -16.27 27.78 26.12
C ALA A 427 -15.70 29.00 25.40
N ASP A 428 -14.38 29.20 25.44
CA ASP A 428 -13.68 30.34 24.81
C ASP A 428 -13.21 30.05 23.38
N GLY A 429 -13.66 28.95 22.77
CA GLY A 429 -13.18 28.53 21.47
C GLY A 429 -13.76 29.37 20.32
N PRO A 430 -12.97 29.68 19.26
CA PRO A 430 -13.37 30.61 18.20
C PRO A 430 -14.40 30.04 17.20
N MET A 431 -15.10 28.96 17.54
CA MET A 431 -16.05 28.31 16.65
C MET A 431 -17.32 29.15 16.50
N SER A 432 -17.71 29.40 15.26
CA SER A 432 -18.90 30.14 14.86
C SER A 432 -19.55 29.49 13.64
N GLN A 433 -20.81 29.79 13.35
CA GLN A 433 -21.48 29.20 12.18
C GLN A 433 -20.77 29.53 10.85
N PRO A 434 -20.30 30.79 10.62
CA PRO A 434 -19.44 31.08 9.47
C PRO A 434 -18.15 30.25 9.47
N THR A 435 -17.56 29.98 10.64
CA THR A 435 -16.38 29.12 10.73
C THR A 435 -16.70 27.70 10.29
N VAL A 436 -17.78 27.08 10.78
CA VAL A 436 -18.20 25.73 10.35
C VAL A 436 -18.43 25.69 8.84
N SER A 437 -19.14 26.67 8.28
CA SER A 437 -19.34 26.76 6.83
C SER A 437 -18.02 26.83 6.05
N ARG A 438 -17.05 27.62 6.52
CA ARG A 438 -15.73 27.72 5.90
C ARG A 438 -14.92 26.42 6.01
N LEU A 439 -15.07 25.66 7.11
CA LEU A 439 -14.43 24.35 7.25
C LEU A 439 -15.04 23.33 6.29
N GLU A 440 -16.37 23.23 6.23
CA GLU A 440 -17.09 22.25 5.38
C GLU A 440 -16.92 22.53 3.88
N ASN A 441 -16.69 23.79 3.49
CA ASN A 441 -16.44 24.20 2.11
C ASN A 441 -14.94 24.35 1.79
N THR A 442 -14.06 23.76 2.61
CA THR A 442 -12.58 23.74 2.43
C THR A 442 -11.89 25.10 2.34
N ILE A 443 -12.57 26.19 2.68
CA ILE A 443 -12.03 27.56 2.74
C ILE A 443 -11.08 27.72 3.93
N LYS A 444 -11.38 27.06 5.06
CA LYS A 444 -10.53 27.03 6.24
C LYS A 444 -10.07 25.59 6.50
N PRO A 445 -8.76 25.35 6.72
CA PRO A 445 -8.27 24.01 6.99
C PRO A 445 -8.73 23.49 8.36
N ILE A 446 -8.99 22.19 8.43
CA ILE A 446 -9.10 21.45 9.69
C ILE A 446 -7.71 20.94 10.03
N GLU A 447 -7.00 21.70 10.86
CA GLU A 447 -5.68 21.35 11.37
C GLU A 447 -5.77 20.30 12.49
N ARG A 448 -4.63 19.71 12.86
CA ARG A 448 -4.56 18.58 13.79
C ARG A 448 -5.31 18.85 15.09
N GLN A 449 -5.03 19.97 15.76
CA GLN A 449 -5.68 20.34 17.02
C GLN A 449 -7.21 20.46 16.87
N LEU A 450 -7.68 21.08 15.78
CA LEU A 450 -9.11 21.21 15.53
C LEU A 450 -9.77 19.86 15.23
N ALA A 451 -9.11 18.99 14.47
CA ALA A 451 -9.59 17.62 14.24
C ALA A 451 -9.74 16.83 15.55
N HIS A 452 -8.78 16.92 16.49
CA HIS A 452 -8.93 16.30 17.82
C HIS A 452 -10.12 16.86 18.59
N ARG A 453 -10.32 18.19 18.57
CA ARG A 453 -11.48 18.81 19.22
C ARG A 453 -12.80 18.36 18.59
N LEU A 454 -12.89 18.36 17.25
CA LEU A 454 -14.08 17.90 16.53
C LEU A 454 -14.36 16.42 16.82
N ALA A 455 -13.34 15.57 16.87
CA ALA A 455 -13.48 14.17 17.21
C ALA A 455 -14.10 13.99 18.62
N SER A 456 -13.64 14.75 19.61
CA SER A 456 -14.24 14.79 20.94
C SER A 456 -15.70 15.26 20.92
N ILE A 457 -16.04 16.30 20.15
CA ILE A 457 -17.43 16.77 20.03
C ILE A 457 -18.35 15.73 19.39
N PHE A 458 -17.87 15.00 18.38
CA PHE A 458 -18.65 13.95 17.74
C PHE A 458 -18.62 12.63 18.51
N ASN A 459 -17.83 12.53 19.58
CA ASN A 459 -17.53 11.29 20.31
C ASN A 459 -17.03 10.17 19.39
N VAL A 460 -16.04 10.49 18.56
CA VAL A 460 -15.38 9.56 17.63
C VAL A 460 -13.87 9.60 17.80
N ASP A 461 -13.19 8.58 17.29
CA ASP A 461 -11.73 8.53 17.31
C ASP A 461 -11.12 9.63 16.40
N PRO A 462 -10.08 10.38 16.85
CA PRO A 462 -9.41 11.39 16.03
C PRO A 462 -8.87 10.85 14.72
N GLY A 463 -8.53 9.54 14.67
CA GLY A 463 -8.12 8.82 13.49
C GLY A 463 -9.07 9.01 12.34
N PHE A 464 -10.37 9.28 12.55
CA PHE A 464 -11.35 9.58 11.48
C PHE A 464 -10.92 10.75 10.59
N PHE A 465 -10.21 11.75 11.13
CA PHE A 465 -9.81 12.95 10.38
C PHE A 465 -8.44 12.83 9.70
N PHE A 466 -7.66 11.80 10.02
CA PHE A 466 -6.32 11.63 9.49
C PHE A 466 -6.23 10.38 8.63
N PRO A 467 -6.20 10.50 7.29
CA PRO A 467 -5.99 9.37 6.40
C PRO A 467 -4.57 8.86 6.57
N ALA A 468 -4.29 8.14 7.65
CA ALA A 468 -3.04 7.44 7.83
C ALA A 468 -3.02 6.31 6.79
N ILE A 469 -1.99 6.34 5.95
CA ILE A 469 -1.59 5.16 5.19
C ILE A 469 -0.90 4.22 6.19
N PHE A 470 -1.11 2.93 5.98
CA PHE A 470 -0.78 1.76 6.82
C PHE A 470 0.69 1.62 7.32
N THR A 471 1.50 2.69 7.31
CA THR A 471 2.90 2.67 7.76
C THR A 471 3.40 3.91 8.48
N SER A 472 2.58 4.95 8.72
CA SER A 472 2.96 5.98 9.68
C SER A 472 2.13 5.84 10.95
N VAL A 473 2.61 5.01 11.88
CA VAL A 473 2.45 5.37 13.29
C VAL A 473 3.24 6.67 13.44
N GLU A 474 2.55 7.80 13.63
CA GLU A 474 3.19 9.03 14.07
C GLU A 474 3.64 8.91 15.52
#